data_AF-A0A938WDJ8-F1
#
_entry.id   AF-A0A938WDJ8-F1
#
_cell.length_a   1.000
_cell.length_b   1.000
_cell.length_c   1.000
_cell.angle_alpha   90.00
_cell.angle_beta   90.00
_cell.angle_gamma   90.00
#
_symmetry.space_group_name_H-M   'P 1'
#
loop_
_entity.id
_entity.type
_entity.pdbx_description
1 polymer ?
#
loop_
_entity_poly.entity_id
_entity_poly.type
_entity_poly.pdbx_seq_one_letter_code
_entity_poly.pdbx_strand_id
1 'polypeptide(L)'
;MSSNASPAPDGAPPYRVGFDARLQGRRAECDGGQAIEGTHFAGRQDFAGTLTGEFREFGPYPWRWYLLTALTRKPQGFAYAAVWCDSGSLFIEGEAR
;
A
#
# COMPACT_ATOMS: atom_id res chain seq x y z
N MET A 1 19.58 21.44 9.63
CA MET A 1 19.01 21.24 8.29
C MET A 1 17.50 21.26 8.45
N SER A 2 16.84 22.35 8.06
CA SER A 2 15.40 22.56 8.27
C SER A 2 14.66 22.09 7.02
N SER A 3 13.87 21.01 7.14
CA SER A 3 13.04 20.52 6.04
C SER A 3 11.88 21.48 5.80
N ASN A 4 11.92 22.18 4.67
CA ASN A 4 10.82 23.01 4.19
C ASN A 4 9.80 22.11 3.47
N ALA A 5 9.03 21.33 4.25
CA ALA A 5 7.84 20.67 3.71
C ALA A 5 6.73 21.72 3.65
N SER A 6 6.47 22.24 2.45
CA SER A 6 5.33 23.14 2.21
C SER A 6 4.04 22.46 2.67
N PRO A 7 3.11 23.17 3.35
CA PRO A 7 1.80 22.62 3.62
C PRO A 7 1.13 22.27 2.28
N ALA A 8 0.56 21.06 2.19
CA ALA A 8 -0.28 20.70 1.06
C ALA A 8 -1.47 21.69 1.00
N PRO A 9 -1.94 22.09 -0.20
CA PRO A 9 -3.10 22.96 -0.31
C PRO A 9 -4.31 22.33 0.40
N ASP A 10 -5.12 23.17 1.06
CA ASP A 10 -6.30 22.73 1.81
C ASP A 10 -7.18 21.80 0.95
N GLY A 11 -7.29 20.53 1.38
CA GLY A 11 -8.08 19.49 0.71
C GLY A 11 -7.30 18.51 -0.18
N ALA A 12 -6.00 18.71 -0.41
CA ALA A 12 -5.20 17.69 -1.08
C ALA A 12 -4.92 16.49 -0.15
N PRO A 13 -5.03 15.25 -0.64
CA PRO A 13 -4.70 14.07 0.15
C PRO A 13 -3.23 14.13 0.62
N PRO A 14 -2.90 13.60 1.80
CA PRO A 14 -1.54 13.63 2.35
C PRO A 14 -0.57 12.66 1.65
N TYR A 15 -0.87 12.27 0.41
CA TYR A 15 -0.13 11.33 -0.40
C TYR A 15 -0.16 11.70 -1.89
N ARG A 16 0.88 11.30 -2.61
CA ARG A 16 0.90 11.32 -4.08
C ARG A 16 0.31 10.02 -4.61
N VAL A 17 -0.53 10.10 -5.63
CA VAL A 17 -1.06 8.93 -6.33
C VAL A 17 -0.27 8.66 -7.60
N GLY A 18 -0.19 7.41 -8.02
CA GLY A 18 0.37 7.03 -9.31
C GLY A 18 0.03 5.61 -9.71
N PHE A 19 0.62 5.17 -10.82
CA PHE A 19 0.36 3.88 -11.43
C PHE A 19 1.65 3.25 -11.96
N ASP A 20 1.90 1.98 -11.63
CA ASP A 20 2.97 1.17 -12.19
C ASP A 20 2.38 0.04 -13.06
N ALA A 21 2.40 0.26 -14.38
CA ALA A 21 1.88 -0.68 -15.35
C ALA A 21 2.56 -2.06 -15.30
N ARG A 22 3.79 -2.14 -14.80
CA ARG A 22 4.53 -3.42 -14.68
C ARG A 22 3.97 -4.29 -13.57
N LEU A 23 3.23 -3.72 -12.62
CA LEU A 23 2.64 -4.44 -11.49
C LEU A 23 1.17 -4.79 -11.72
N GLN A 24 0.50 -4.15 -12.68
CA GLN A 24 -0.90 -4.43 -12.98
C GLN A 24 -1.11 -5.91 -13.33
N GLY A 25 -2.12 -6.52 -12.69
CA GLY A 25 -2.54 -7.90 -12.95
C GLY A 25 -1.63 -8.96 -12.32
N ARG A 26 -0.51 -8.58 -11.70
CA ARG A 26 0.42 -9.53 -11.09
C ARG A 26 -0.12 -10.05 -9.77
N ARG A 27 0.11 -11.34 -9.51
CA ARG A 27 -0.20 -11.96 -8.21
C ARG A 27 0.90 -11.65 -7.22
N ALA A 28 0.52 -11.28 -6.00
CA ALA A 28 1.48 -10.93 -4.98
C ALA A 28 0.99 -11.32 -3.58
N GLU A 29 1.95 -11.57 -2.70
CA GLU A 29 1.79 -11.65 -1.26
C GLU A 29 2.32 -10.35 -0.65
N CYS A 30 1.71 -9.89 0.44
CA CYS A 30 2.21 -8.72 1.15
C CYS A 30 1.87 -8.71 2.63
N ASP A 31 2.67 -7.98 3.40
CA ASP A 31 2.22 -7.42 4.67
C ASP A 31 1.35 -6.19 4.35
N GLY A 32 0.04 -6.40 4.36
CA GLY A 32 -0.95 -5.34 4.20
C GLY A 32 -1.46 -4.89 5.56
N GLY A 33 -2.07 -3.72 5.59
CA GLY A 33 -2.64 -3.22 6.83
C GLY A 33 -3.69 -2.15 6.66
N GLN A 34 -4.71 -2.20 7.50
CA GLN A 34 -5.51 -1.02 7.78
C GLN A 34 -4.73 -0.13 8.74
N ALA A 35 -4.98 1.18 8.67
CA ALA A 35 -4.53 2.09 9.71
C ALA A 35 -5.06 1.59 11.05
N ILE A 36 -4.17 1.46 12.04
CA ILE A 36 -4.58 1.17 13.41
C ILE A 36 -5.13 2.49 13.97
N GLU A 37 -6.42 2.50 14.29
CA GLU A 37 -7.13 3.67 14.80
C GLU A 37 -6.38 4.29 16.00
N GLY A 38 -6.27 5.62 16.00
CA GLY A 38 -5.57 6.36 17.05
C GLY A 38 -4.04 6.31 16.96
N THR A 39 -3.46 5.66 15.94
CA THR A 39 -2.01 5.60 15.73
C THR A 39 -1.61 6.01 14.32
N HIS A 40 -0.32 6.21 14.10
CA HIS A 40 0.27 6.42 12.77
C HIS A 40 0.75 5.11 12.12
N PHE A 41 0.44 3.96 12.73
CA PHE A 41 0.88 2.65 12.27
C PHE A 41 -0.20 1.96 11.44
N ALA A 42 0.25 1.14 10.49
CA ALA A 42 -0.60 0.17 9.80
C ALA A 42 -0.41 -1.21 10.44
N GLY A 43 -1.51 -1.92 10.69
CA GLY A 43 -1.45 -3.26 11.26
C GLY A 43 -0.93 -4.24 10.22
N ARG A 44 0.23 -4.85 10.45
CA ARG A 44 0.82 -5.84 9.52
C ARG A 44 0.08 -7.17 9.64
N GLN A 45 -0.62 -7.55 8.59
CA GLN A 45 -1.25 -8.85 8.45
C GLN A 45 -0.95 -9.41 7.05
N ASP A 46 -0.96 -10.73 6.92
CA ASP A 46 -0.67 -11.39 5.64
C ASP A 46 -1.86 -11.30 4.69
N PHE A 47 -1.59 -10.81 3.47
CA PHE A 47 -2.53 -10.82 2.37
C PHE A 47 -1.92 -11.45 1.11
N ALA A 48 -2.78 -12.01 0.27
CA ALA A 48 -2.42 -12.40 -1.09
C ALA A 48 -3.56 -12.03 -2.05
N GLY A 49 -3.22 -11.64 -3.28
CA GLY A 49 -4.20 -11.15 -4.24
C GLY A 49 -3.57 -10.72 -5.56
N THR A 50 -4.23 -9.80 -6.25
CA THR A 50 -3.80 -9.26 -7.54
C THR A 50 -3.54 -7.77 -7.42
N LEU A 51 -2.38 -7.33 -7.89
CA LEU A 51 -2.01 -5.93 -7.93
C LEU A 51 -2.80 -5.19 -9.01
N THR A 52 -3.32 -4.03 -8.67
CA THR A 52 -3.99 -3.14 -9.63
C THR A 52 -2.99 -2.33 -10.45
N GLY A 53 -1.79 -2.11 -9.91
CA GLY A 53 -0.80 -1.14 -10.41
C GLY A 53 -0.91 0.23 -9.72
N GLU A 54 -2.01 0.52 -9.02
CA GLU A 54 -2.18 1.78 -8.30
C GLU A 54 -1.25 1.85 -7.08
N PHE A 55 -0.66 3.03 -6.85
CA PHE A 55 0.15 3.29 -5.67
C PHE A 55 -0.15 4.63 -4.99
N ARG A 56 0.17 4.69 -3.69
CA ARG A 56 0.17 5.91 -2.87
C ARG A 56 1.52 6.10 -2.22
N GLU A 57 2.07 7.31 -2.28
CA GLU A 57 3.34 7.66 -1.62
C GLU A 57 3.11 8.74 -0.56
N PHE A 58 3.55 8.45 0.67
CA PHE A 58 3.36 9.33 1.83
C PHE A 58 4.69 9.94 2.29
N GLY A 59 4.66 11.23 2.64
CA GLY A 59 5.76 11.90 3.31
C GLY A 59 6.97 12.22 2.40
N PRO A 60 8.06 12.75 3.00
CA PRO A 60 9.28 13.11 2.28
C PRO A 60 10.18 11.90 1.97
N TYR A 61 9.99 10.79 2.67
CA TYR A 61 10.57 9.49 2.34
C TYR A 61 9.57 8.72 1.49
N PRO A 62 9.99 7.92 0.50
CA PRO A 62 9.06 7.25 -0.41
C PRO A 62 8.40 6.04 0.27
N TRP A 63 7.55 6.29 1.26
CA TRP A 63 6.66 5.27 1.84
C TRP A 63 5.55 4.97 0.84
N ARG A 64 5.88 4.08 -0.09
CA ARG A 64 5.00 3.67 -1.18
C ARG A 64 4.17 2.47 -0.79
N TRP A 65 2.89 2.54 -1.10
CA TRP A 65 1.91 1.49 -0.87
C TRP A 65 1.22 1.13 -2.18
N TYR A 66 1.13 -0.16 -2.49
CA TYR A 66 0.45 -0.66 -3.70
C TYR A 66 -0.92 -1.25 -3.36
N LEU A 67 -1.91 -1.05 -4.22
CA LEU A 67 -3.25 -1.60 -3.99
C LEU A 67 -3.35 -3.04 -4.50
N LEU A 68 -3.64 -3.95 -3.58
CA LEU A 68 -3.94 -5.35 -3.85
C LEU A 68 -5.45 -5.57 -3.76
N THR A 69 -6.03 -6.16 -4.81
CA THR A 69 -7.44 -6.50 -4.92
C THR A 69 -7.60 -8.00 -5.18
N ALA A 70 -8.84 -8.47 -5.39
CA ALA A 70 -9.16 -9.87 -5.67
C ALA A 70 -8.46 -10.81 -4.67
N LEU A 71 -8.57 -10.44 -3.38
CA LEU A 71 -7.82 -11.06 -2.28
C LEU A 71 -8.14 -12.55 -2.20
N THR A 72 -7.12 -13.38 -2.38
CA THR A 72 -7.17 -14.84 -2.25
C THR A 72 -6.80 -15.30 -0.85
N ARG A 73 -6.01 -14.51 -0.12
CA ARG A 73 -5.75 -14.65 1.31
C ARG A 73 -6.00 -13.31 2.01
N LYS A 74 -6.77 -13.35 3.10
CA LYS A 74 -6.99 -12.21 4.00
C LYS A 74 -7.33 -12.68 5.41
N PRO A 75 -7.05 -11.88 6.45
CA PRO A 75 -7.45 -12.20 7.83
C PRO A 75 -8.95 -12.39 7.98
N GLN A 76 -9.34 -13.24 8.92
CA GLN A 76 -10.75 -13.45 9.26
C GLN A 76 -11.36 -12.12 9.73
N GLY A 77 -12.55 -11.80 9.23
CA GLY A 77 -13.25 -10.55 9.57
C GLY A 77 -12.77 -9.32 8.79
N PHE A 78 -11.79 -9.44 7.88
CA PHE A 78 -11.41 -8.32 7.02
C PHE A 78 -12.53 -7.98 6.04
N ALA A 79 -13.17 -6.83 6.26
CA ALA A 79 -14.40 -6.41 5.58
C ALA A 79 -14.18 -5.96 4.13
N TYR A 80 -12.99 -5.49 3.79
CA TYR A 80 -12.74 -4.86 2.49
C TYR A 80 -12.36 -5.89 1.41
N ALA A 81 -12.60 -5.52 0.16
CA ALA A 81 -12.24 -6.31 -1.02
C ALA A 81 -10.80 -6.04 -1.51
N ALA A 82 -10.16 -5.00 -0.98
CA ALA A 82 -8.82 -4.58 -1.33
C ALA A 82 -8.06 -4.07 -0.11
N VAL A 83 -6.73 -4.10 -0.19
CA VAL A 83 -5.82 -3.66 0.88
C VAL A 83 -4.63 -2.92 0.27
N TRP A 84 -4.13 -1.92 0.99
CA TRP A 84 -2.87 -1.27 0.65
C TRP A 84 -1.72 -2.05 1.27
N CYS A 85 -0.75 -2.42 0.44
CA CYS A 85 0.44 -3.20 0.81
C CYS A 85 1.67 -2.30 0.82
N ASP A 86 2.50 -2.40 1.86
CA ASP A 86 3.77 -1.68 1.90
C ASP A 86 4.74 -2.21 0.82
N SER A 87 5.38 -1.31 0.08
CA SER A 87 6.29 -1.69 -0.99
C SER A 87 7.51 -2.50 -0.53
N GLY A 88 7.99 -2.29 0.71
CA GLY A 88 9.10 -3.04 1.29
C GLY A 88 8.71 -4.42 1.80
N SER A 89 7.42 -4.76 1.79
CA SER A 89 6.89 -6.06 2.19
C SER A 89 6.02 -6.68 1.10
N LEU A 90 6.20 -6.26 -0.16
CA LEU A 90 5.50 -6.78 -1.32
C LEU A 90 6.34 -7.84 -2.04
N PHE A 91 5.81 -9.05 -2.17
CA PHE A 91 6.47 -10.16 -2.84
C PHE A 91 5.64 -10.60 -4.04
N ILE A 92 6.20 -10.47 -5.24
CA ILE A 92 5.48 -10.86 -6.45
C ILE A 92 5.66 -12.35 -6.72
N GLU A 93 4.56 -13.06 -6.97
CA GLU A 93 4.62 -14.47 -7.31
C GLU A 93 5.42 -14.67 -8.61
N GLY A 94 6.35 -15.62 -8.59
CA GLY A 94 7.22 -15.93 -9.73
C GLY A 94 8.48 -15.06 -9.85
N GLU A 95 8.68 -14.08 -8.95
CA GLU A 95 9.97 -13.40 -8.79
C GLU A 95 10.78 -14.02 -7.65
N ALA A 96 12.10 -14.07 -7.81
CA ALA A 96 12.98 -14.45 -6.71
C ALA A 96 12.87 -13.41 -5.59
N ARG A 97 12.74 -13.90 -4.36
CA ARG A 97 12.66 -13.08 -3.14
C ARG A 97 13.99 -12.42 -2.81
#